data_AF-A0A3B8VAY4-F1
#
_entry.id   AF-A0A3B8VAY4-F1
#
_cell.length_a   1.000
_cell.length_b   1.000
_cell.length_c   1.000
_cell.angle_alpha   90.00
_cell.angle_beta   90.00
_cell.angle_gamma   90.00
#
_symmetry.space_group_name_H-M   'P 1'
#
loop_
_entity.id
_entity.type
_entity.pdbx_description
1 polymer ?
#
loop_
_entity_poly.entity_id
_entity_poly.type
_entity_poly.pdbx_seq_one_letter_code
_entity_poly.pdbx_strand_id
1 'polypeptide(L)'
;SIMPGKVNPTQCEAVTMVAVQVMGNDAAVGFAASQGNFELNVFMPVIAYNFLQSANLLADAIVSFEKNCVRGIRANKEKMHDNLYNSLMLVTVLNPYIGYENAAKTAKKAYKENISLKEACVAL
;
A
#
# COMPACT_ATOMS: atom_id res chain seq x y z
N SER A 1 -27.21 11.03 4.37
CA SER A 1 -25.94 11.16 3.64
C SER A 1 -26.13 12.18 2.52
N ILE A 2 -25.20 13.13 2.35
CA ILE A 2 -25.30 14.28 1.43
C ILE A 2 -24.72 14.00 0.02
N MET A 3 -24.00 12.88 -0.16
CA MET A 3 -23.32 12.53 -1.41
C MET A 3 -23.86 11.20 -1.98
N PRO A 4 -24.93 11.22 -2.79
CA PRO A 4 -25.40 10.04 -3.51
C PRO A 4 -24.30 9.49 -4.43
N GLY A 5 -24.09 8.17 -4.42
CA GLY A 5 -23.16 7.48 -5.33
C GLY A 5 -21.69 7.41 -4.89
N LYS A 6 -21.30 8.05 -3.78
CA LYS A 6 -19.94 7.91 -3.22
C LYS A 6 -19.80 6.54 -2.54
N VAL A 7 -18.76 5.79 -2.91
CA VAL A 7 -18.38 4.52 -2.28
C VAL A 7 -17.00 4.69 -1.63
N ASN A 8 -16.88 4.33 -0.35
CA ASN A 8 -15.63 4.41 0.41
C ASN A 8 -14.99 3.01 0.55
N PRO A 9 -13.65 2.92 0.69
CA PRO A 9 -12.93 1.66 0.89
C PRO A 9 -13.02 1.17 2.35
N THR A 10 -14.24 0.93 2.84
CA THR A 10 -14.53 0.64 4.26
C THR A 10 -13.80 -0.58 4.82
N GLN A 11 -13.50 -1.58 3.99
CA GLN A 11 -12.72 -2.73 4.42
C GLN A 11 -11.25 -2.38 4.67
N CYS A 12 -10.66 -1.48 3.89
CA CYS A 12 -9.31 -0.96 4.16
C CYS A 12 -9.30 -0.16 5.47
N GLU A 13 -10.33 0.66 5.71
CA GLU A 13 -10.48 1.44 6.95
C GLU A 13 -10.56 0.53 8.18
N ALA A 14 -11.32 -0.57 8.10
CA ALA A 14 -11.41 -1.54 9.19
C ALA A 14 -10.06 -2.22 9.49
N VAL A 15 -9.34 -2.67 8.45
CA VAL A 15 -8.03 -3.33 8.61
C VAL A 15 -7.00 -2.40 9.21
N THR A 16 -6.97 -1.13 8.80
CA THR A 16 -6.01 -0.16 9.37
C THR A 16 -6.31 0.16 10.84
N MET A 17 -7.59 0.26 11.23
CA MET A 17 -7.97 0.38 12.64
C MET A 17 -7.54 -0.84 13.46
N VAL A 18 -7.73 -2.06 12.94
CA VAL A 18 -7.28 -3.29 13.61
C VAL A 18 -5.76 -3.34 13.74
N ALA A 19 -5.01 -2.94 12.71
CA ALA A 19 -3.56 -2.89 12.77
C ALA A 19 -3.06 -1.95 13.88
N VAL A 20 -3.67 -0.77 14.04
CA VAL A 20 -3.37 0.17 15.13
C VAL A 20 -3.65 -0.47 16.49
N GLN A 21 -4.79 -1.15 16.65
CA GLN A 21 -5.13 -1.85 17.90
C GLN A 21 -4.11 -2.93 18.25
N VAL A 22 -3.68 -3.72 17.26
CA VAL A 22 -2.68 -4.78 17.46
C VAL A 22 -1.33 -4.19 17.89
N MET A 23 -0.90 -3.07 17.31
CA MET A 23 0.31 -2.36 17.73
C MET A 23 0.22 -1.87 19.18
N GLY A 24 -0.95 -1.35 19.59
CA GLY A 24 -1.18 -0.97 20.99
C GLY A 24 -1.13 -2.16 21.95
N ASN A 25 -1.73 -3.28 21.56
CA ASN A 25 -1.72 -4.52 22.33
C ASN A 25 -0.29 -5.08 22.48
N ASP A 26 0.52 -5.03 21.41
CA ASP A 26 1.93 -5.45 21.45
C ASP A 26 2.76 -4.61 22.42
N ALA A 27 2.57 -3.29 22.43
CA ALA A 27 3.22 -2.42 23.40
C ALA A 27 2.84 -2.76 24.86
N ALA A 28 1.56 -3.07 25.12
CA ALA A 28 1.09 -3.50 26.43
C ALA A 28 1.69 -4.86 26.84
N VAL A 29 1.76 -5.82 25.92
CA VAL A 29 2.41 -7.12 26.11
C VAL A 29 3.89 -6.95 26.42
N GLY A 30 4.61 -6.15 25.62
CA GLY A 30 6.03 -5.88 25.79
C GLY A 30 6.33 -5.26 27.15
N PHE A 31 5.52 -4.27 27.57
CA PHE A 31 5.67 -3.69 28.90
C PHE A 31 5.40 -4.73 29.99
N ALA A 32 4.28 -5.45 29.95
CA ALA A 32 3.95 -6.48 30.94
C ALA A 32 5.00 -7.60 31.05
N ALA A 33 5.58 -8.01 29.92
CA ALA A 33 6.65 -8.99 29.87
C ALA A 33 7.91 -8.53 30.62
N SER A 34 8.19 -7.22 30.63
CA SER A 34 9.33 -6.64 31.35
C SER A 34 9.17 -6.58 32.88
N GLN A 35 7.96 -6.80 33.41
CA GLN A 35 7.63 -6.63 34.83
C GLN A 35 7.71 -7.93 35.65
N GLY A 36 8.44 -8.94 35.17
CA GLY A 36 8.70 -10.15 35.94
C GLY A 36 9.51 -9.83 37.19
N ASN A 37 9.11 -10.37 38.35
CA ASN A 37 9.83 -10.16 39.60
C ASN A 37 10.25 -11.50 40.20
N PHE A 38 11.56 -11.73 40.28
CA PHE A 38 12.17 -12.98 40.74
C PHE A 38 11.68 -14.21 39.95
N GLU A 39 11.08 -15.20 40.62
CA GLU A 39 10.75 -16.51 40.06
C GLU A 39 9.53 -16.50 39.14
N LEU A 40 8.71 -15.43 39.14
CA LEU A 40 7.44 -15.44 38.42
C LEU A 40 7.03 -14.06 37.88
N ASN A 41 6.54 -14.03 36.64
CA ASN A 41 5.81 -12.90 36.10
C ASN A 41 4.31 -13.05 36.42
N VAL A 42 3.74 -12.13 37.19
CA VAL A 42 2.31 -12.14 37.59
C VAL A 42 1.39 -11.39 36.63
N PHE A 43 1.93 -10.75 35.58
CA PHE A 43 1.18 -10.04 34.53
C PHE A 43 0.71 -10.97 33.40
N MET A 44 0.85 -12.29 33.55
CA MET A 44 0.42 -13.29 32.56
C MET A 44 -1.03 -13.12 32.06
N PRO A 45 -2.03 -12.76 32.90
CA PRO A 45 -3.39 -12.55 32.41
C PRO A 45 -3.51 -11.41 31.37
N VAL A 46 -2.84 -10.27 31.58
CA VAL A 46 -2.90 -9.14 30.64
C VAL A 46 -2.13 -9.44 29.35
N ILE A 47 -1.03 -10.20 29.44
CA ILE A 47 -0.28 -10.69 28.27
C ILE A 47 -1.17 -11.60 27.43
N ALA A 48 -1.78 -12.62 28.06
CA ALA A 48 -2.63 -13.58 27.37
C ALA A 48 -3.85 -12.90 26.73
N TYR A 49 -4.50 -11.98 27.44
CA TYR A 49 -5.67 -11.25 26.92
C TYR A 49 -5.32 -10.45 25.66
N ASN A 50 -4.28 -9.62 25.72
CA ASN A 50 -3.90 -8.77 24.58
C ASN A 50 -3.46 -9.60 23.37
N PHE A 51 -2.72 -10.70 23.61
CA PHE A 51 -2.34 -11.62 22.55
C PHE A 51 -3.56 -12.26 21.88
N LEU A 52 -4.48 -12.83 22.66
CA LEU A 52 -5.68 -13.49 22.15
C LEU A 52 -6.61 -12.50 21.43
N GLN A 53 -6.77 -11.29 21.97
CA GLN A 53 -7.56 -10.24 21.31
C GLN A 53 -6.94 -9.88 19.96
N SER A 54 -5.62 -9.66 19.90
CA SER A 54 -4.92 -9.38 18.64
C SER A 54 -5.09 -10.50 17.62
N ALA A 55 -4.94 -11.76 18.04
CA ALA A 55 -5.10 -12.91 17.16
C ALA A 55 -6.52 -12.99 16.57
N ASN A 56 -7.55 -12.78 17.40
CA ASN A 56 -8.95 -12.79 16.95
C ASN A 56 -9.26 -11.63 16.01
N LEU A 57 -8.86 -10.40 16.37
CA LEU A 57 -9.09 -9.22 15.53
C LEU A 57 -8.42 -9.35 14.16
N LEU A 58 -7.18 -9.86 14.12
CA LEU A 58 -6.48 -10.11 12.86
C LEU A 58 -7.17 -11.17 12.03
N ALA A 59 -7.56 -12.30 12.64
CA ALA A 59 -8.24 -13.37 11.93
C ALA A 59 -9.55 -12.88 11.28
N ASP A 60 -10.40 -12.21 12.06
CA ASP A 60 -11.68 -11.68 11.59
C ASP A 60 -11.49 -10.60 10.52
N ALA A 61 -10.54 -9.68 10.72
CA ALA A 61 -10.26 -8.61 9.77
C ALA A 61 -9.70 -9.16 8.45
N ILE A 62 -8.79 -10.13 8.49
CA ILE A 62 -8.20 -10.75 7.29
C ILE A 62 -9.28 -11.48 6.49
N VAL A 63 -10.12 -12.28 7.15
CA VAL A 63 -11.21 -13.01 6.48
C VAL A 63 -12.23 -12.04 5.88
N SER A 64 -12.62 -11.00 6.62
CA SER A 64 -13.54 -9.97 6.10
C SER A 64 -12.92 -9.22 4.92
N PHE A 65 -11.66 -8.80 5.03
CA PHE A 65 -10.96 -8.06 3.98
C PHE A 65 -10.79 -8.89 2.71
N GLU A 66 -10.43 -10.17 2.84
CA GLU A 66 -10.34 -11.08 1.69
C GLU A 66 -11.68 -11.18 0.95
N LYS A 67 -12.74 -11.49 1.70
CA LYS A 67 -14.07 -11.74 1.15
C LYS A 67 -14.71 -10.50 0.55
N ASN A 68 -14.61 -9.37 1.25
CA ASN A 68 -15.37 -8.15 0.96
C ASN A 68 -14.55 -7.08 0.21
N CYS A 69 -13.25 -7.27 0.02
CA CYS A 69 -12.40 -6.36 -0.75
C CYS A 69 -11.54 -7.13 -1.75
N VAL A 70 -10.59 -7.95 -1.28
CA VAL A 70 -9.50 -8.50 -2.12
C VAL A 70 -10.03 -9.34 -3.28
N ARG A 71 -10.95 -10.28 -3.02
CA ARG A 71 -11.52 -11.17 -4.05
C ARG A 71 -12.18 -10.41 -5.20
N GLY A 72 -12.72 -9.24 -4.90
CA GLY A 72 -13.41 -8.36 -5.85
C GLY A 72 -12.51 -7.39 -6.61
N ILE A 73 -11.23 -7.25 -6.26
CA ILE A 73 -10.33 -6.28 -6.89
C ILE A 73 -10.25 -6.55 -8.40
N ARG A 74 -10.44 -5.50 -9.21
CA ARG A 74 -10.26 -5.52 -10.66
C ARG A 74 -9.42 -4.32 -11.07
N ALA A 75 -8.46 -4.58 -11.96
CA ALA A 75 -7.64 -3.53 -12.54
C ALA A 75 -8.47 -2.69 -13.53
N ASN A 76 -8.36 -1.37 -13.43
CA ASN A 76 -8.79 -0.48 -14.51
C ASN A 76 -7.70 -0.46 -15.59
N LYS A 77 -7.83 -1.38 -16.56
CA LYS A 77 -6.83 -1.61 -17.62
C LYS A 77 -6.63 -0.38 -18.52
N GLU A 78 -7.70 0.33 -18.84
CA GLU A 78 -7.66 1.56 -19.64
C GLU A 78 -6.82 2.62 -18.92
N LYS A 79 -7.12 2.89 -17.65
CA LYS A 79 -6.35 3.87 -16.88
C LYS A 79 -4.89 3.46 -16.69
N MET A 80 -4.64 2.17 -16.51
CA MET A 80 -3.26 1.65 -16.44
C MET A 80 -2.50 1.85 -17.74
N HIS A 81 -3.14 1.61 -18.89
CA HIS A 81 -2.57 1.85 -20.21
C HIS A 81 -2.22 3.33 -20.40
N ASP A 82 -3.16 4.22 -20.08
CA ASP A 82 -2.93 5.67 -20.17
C ASP A 82 -1.76 6.11 -19.29
N ASN A 83 -1.71 5.64 -18.03
CA ASN A 83 -0.63 5.98 -17.12
C ASN A 83 0.73 5.46 -17.62
N LEU A 84 0.76 4.28 -18.24
CA LEU A 84 1.98 3.67 -18.77
C LEU A 84 2.54 4.51 -19.92
N TYR A 85 1.73 4.81 -20.94
CA TYR A 85 2.20 5.49 -22.15
C TYR A 85 2.42 7.00 -21.98
N ASN A 86 1.84 7.59 -20.93
CA ASN A 86 2.14 8.97 -20.52
C ASN A 86 3.30 9.07 -19.51
N SER A 87 3.89 7.94 -19.09
CA SER A 87 5.02 7.95 -18.17
C SER A 87 6.33 8.27 -18.89
N LEU A 88 7.02 9.30 -18.41
CA LEU A 88 8.37 9.64 -18.87
C LEU A 88 9.43 8.60 -18.45
N MET A 89 9.09 7.68 -17.55
CA MET A 89 10.04 6.65 -17.10
C MET A 89 10.25 5.54 -18.13
N LEU A 90 9.40 5.42 -19.15
CA LEU A 90 9.66 4.52 -20.27
C LEU A 90 10.92 4.92 -21.07
N VAL A 91 11.45 6.11 -20.84
CA VAL A 91 12.70 6.54 -21.47
C VAL A 91 13.89 5.64 -21.11
N THR A 92 13.87 5.01 -19.93
CA THR A 92 14.96 4.13 -19.47
C THR A 92 15.17 2.93 -20.38
N VAL A 93 14.09 2.39 -20.98
CA VAL A 93 14.18 1.27 -21.93
C VAL A 93 14.85 1.70 -23.24
N LEU A 94 14.90 3.01 -23.53
CA LEU A 94 15.56 3.54 -24.73
C LEU A 94 17.08 3.65 -24.56
N ASN A 95 17.61 3.70 -23.32
CA ASN A 95 19.04 3.88 -23.05
C ASN A 95 19.96 2.93 -23.84
N PRO A 96 19.68 1.61 -23.94
CA PRO A 96 20.54 0.70 -24.70
C PRO A 96 20.52 0.93 -26.23
N TYR A 97 19.49 1.60 -26.75
CA TYR A 97 19.28 1.79 -28.19
C TYR A 97 19.72 3.16 -28.70
N ILE A 98 19.48 4.21 -27.92
CA ILE A 98 19.80 5.59 -28.33
C ILE A 98 20.88 6.23 -27.45
N GLY A 99 21.36 5.54 -26.41
CA GLY A 99 22.31 6.07 -25.45
C GLY A 99 21.66 7.00 -24.42
N TYR A 100 22.31 7.15 -23.27
CA TYR A 100 21.79 7.91 -22.14
C TYR A 100 21.51 9.37 -22.49
N GLU A 101 22.40 10.03 -23.22
CA GLU A 101 22.25 11.46 -23.54
C GLU A 101 21.02 11.74 -24.40
N ASN A 102 20.77 10.92 -25.43
CA ASN A 102 19.61 11.07 -26.31
C ASN A 102 18.31 10.68 -25.62
N ALA A 103 18.34 9.65 -24.77
CA ALA A 103 17.21 9.30 -23.91
C ALA A 103 16.87 10.48 -22.98
N ALA A 104 17.85 11.07 -22.29
CA ALA A 104 17.63 12.23 -21.43
C ALA A 104 17.08 13.45 -22.20
N LYS A 105 17.56 13.70 -23.42
CA LYS A 105 17.01 14.75 -24.31
C LYS A 105 15.56 14.47 -24.67
N THR A 106 15.23 13.23 -25.01
CA THR A 106 13.88 12.78 -25.36
C THR A 106 12.89 13.00 -24.20
N ALA A 107 13.24 12.60 -22.98
CA ALA A 107 12.39 12.82 -21.80
C ALA A 107 12.22 14.32 -21.49
N LYS A 108 13.28 15.12 -21.59
CA LYS A 108 13.20 16.58 -21.39
C LYS A 108 12.28 17.25 -22.41
N LYS A 109 12.35 16.84 -23.68
CA LYS A 109 11.49 17.35 -24.75
C LYS A 109 10.02 16.96 -24.50
N ALA A 110 9.76 15.68 -24.24
CA ALA A 110 8.42 15.17 -23.91
C ALA A 110 7.78 15.94 -22.75
N TYR A 111 8.54 16.18 -21.67
CA TYR A 111 8.06 16.97 -20.53
C TYR A 111 7.76 18.42 -20.88
N LYS A 112 8.68 19.09 -21.60
CA LYS A 112 8.56 20.52 -21.93
C LYS A 112 7.40 20.79 -22.89
N GLU A 113 7.17 19.89 -23.85
CA GLU A 113 6.15 20.04 -24.88
C GLU A 113 4.82 19.35 -24.51
N ASN A 114 4.78 18.67 -23.36
CA ASN A 114 3.63 17.89 -22.88
C ASN A 114 3.11 16.88 -23.92
N ILE A 115 4.04 16.16 -24.53
CA ILE A 115 3.80 15.12 -25.54
C ILE A 115 4.32 13.77 -25.04
N SER A 116 3.92 12.69 -25.69
CA SER A 116 4.40 11.35 -25.36
C SER A 116 5.90 11.19 -25.67
N LEU A 117 6.56 10.25 -24.99
CA LEU A 117 7.95 9.89 -25.31
C LEU A 117 8.11 9.42 -26.76
N LYS A 118 7.09 8.76 -27.31
CA LYS A 118 7.09 8.32 -28.70
C LYS A 118 7.17 9.51 -29.65
N GLU A 119 6.32 10.51 -29.46
CA GLU A 119 6.32 11.73 -30.28
C GLU A 119 7.64 12.50 -30.14
N ALA A 120 8.14 12.66 -28.90
CA ALA A 120 9.41 13.31 -28.65
C ALA A 120 10.59 12.58 -29.30
N CYS A 121 10.59 11.24 -29.30
CA CYS A 121 11.65 10.42 -29.88
C CYS A 121 11.63 10.45 -31.42
N VAL A 122 10.45 10.54 -32.05
CA VAL A 122 10.32 10.63 -33.51
C VAL A 122 10.69 12.04 -34.02
N ALA A 123 10.50 13.07 -33.18
CA ALA A 123 10.81 14.45 -33.52
C ALA A 123 12.28 14.85 -33.24
N LEU A 124 13.15 13.91 -32.86
CA LEU A 124 14.58 14.09 -32.58
C LEU A 124 15.40 13.21 -33.53
#